data_AF-A0A6P9DLG6-F1
#
_entry.id   AF-A0A6P9DLG6-F1
#
_cell.length_a   1.000
_cell.length_b   1.000
_cell.length_c   1.000
_cell.angle_alpha   90.00
_cell.angle_beta   90.00
_cell.angle_gamma   90.00
#
_symmetry.space_group_name_H-M   'P 1'
#
loop_
_entity.id
_entity.type
_entity.pdbx_description
1 polymer ?
#
loop_
_entity_poly.entity_id
_entity_poly.type
_entity_poly.pdbx_seq_one_letter_code
_entity_poly.pdbx_strand_id
1 'polypeptide(L)'
;MLFRSVESMGEGQCSPPDSLWRRYSEFELLRNYLLVNYPHIIVPPLPEKRAEFVWHKLSADNMDPDFVERRRIGLENFLLRVASHPVLCQEKMFNAFLTLETGWKEMVNETGFQLKADSRLKALNATFRVKNPDK
;
A
#
# COMPACT_ATOMS: atom_id res chain seq x y z
N MET A 1 25.06 45.91 -16.43
CA MET A 1 25.18 44.88 -17.49
C MET A 1 23.95 43.99 -17.41
N LEU A 2 23.29 43.80 -18.55
CA LEU A 2 22.06 43.03 -18.72
C LEU A 2 22.35 41.55 -18.45
N PHE A 3 21.66 40.93 -17.50
CA PHE A 3 21.67 39.48 -17.38
C PHE A 3 20.82 38.90 -18.51
N ARG A 4 21.54 38.34 -19.47
CA ARG A 4 21.07 37.58 -20.62
C ARG A 4 20.34 36.34 -20.11
N SER A 5 19.06 36.20 -20.45
CA SER A 5 18.35 34.92 -20.36
C SER A 5 19.19 33.85 -21.06
N VAL A 6 19.49 32.79 -20.34
CA VAL A 6 19.82 31.50 -20.96
C VAL A 6 18.57 30.64 -20.80
N GLU A 7 17.91 30.38 -21.92
CA GLU A 7 16.93 29.32 -22.01
C GLU A 7 17.66 27.99 -21.79
N SER A 8 17.17 27.19 -20.85
CA SER A 8 17.64 25.81 -20.67
C SER A 8 16.49 24.88 -21.04
N MET A 9 16.53 24.37 -22.26
CA MET A 9 15.84 23.12 -22.61
C MET A 9 16.55 21.98 -21.89
N GLY A 10 15.81 21.19 -21.11
CA GLY A 10 16.31 20.01 -20.41
C GLY A 10 15.18 19.27 -19.70
N GLU A 11 14.88 18.10 -20.22
CA GLU A 11 13.98 17.05 -19.74
C GLU A 11 13.67 17.02 -18.23
N GLY A 12 12.38 17.04 -17.90
CA GLY A 12 11.75 16.22 -16.86
C GLY A 12 12.42 16.10 -15.48
N GLN A 13 12.71 17.21 -14.80
CA GLN A 13 12.94 17.15 -13.36
C GLN A 13 11.61 17.04 -12.62
N CYS A 14 11.19 15.81 -12.34
CA CYS A 14 10.08 15.52 -11.44
C CYS A 14 10.59 15.72 -10.01
N SER A 15 10.57 16.96 -9.52
CA SER A 15 10.73 17.21 -8.09
C SER A 15 9.64 16.41 -7.35
N PRO A 16 9.98 15.68 -6.27
CA PRO A 16 8.96 14.97 -5.50
C PRO A 16 7.88 15.98 -5.09
N PRO A 17 6.60 15.64 -5.26
CA PRO A 17 5.50 16.55 -4.95
C PRO A 17 5.53 16.93 -3.45
N ASP A 18 5.23 18.19 -3.14
CA ASP A 18 5.18 18.69 -1.76
C ASP A 18 4.17 17.93 -0.89
N SER A 19 3.11 17.39 -1.52
CA SER A 19 2.15 16.49 -0.88
C SER A 19 1.42 15.63 -1.91
N LEU A 20 1.00 14.42 -1.52
CA LEU A 20 0.17 13.53 -2.34
C LEU A 20 -1.04 13.04 -1.55
N TRP A 21 -2.18 12.98 -2.23
CA TRP A 21 -3.40 12.43 -1.67
C TRP A 21 -3.48 10.92 -1.93
N ARG A 22 -3.76 10.16 -0.86
CA ARG A 22 -3.95 8.70 -0.89
C ARG A 22 -5.15 8.29 -0.07
N ARG A 23 -6.04 7.49 -0.66
CA ARG A 23 -7.20 6.91 0.03
C ARG A 23 -6.78 5.65 0.79
N TYR A 24 -7.51 5.30 1.85
CA TYR A 24 -7.23 4.09 2.63
C TYR A 24 -7.15 2.81 1.78
N SER A 25 -8.04 2.64 0.80
CA SER A 25 -8.04 1.48 -0.11
C SER A 25 -6.76 1.38 -0.97
N GLU A 26 -6.07 2.50 -1.18
CA GLU A 26 -4.79 2.52 -1.88
C GLU A 26 -3.67 1.97 -1.01
N PHE A 27 -3.71 2.20 0.30
CA PHE A 27 -2.82 1.53 1.25
C PHE A 27 -3.11 0.02 1.32
N GLU A 28 -4.39 -0.39 1.24
CA GLU A 28 -4.76 -1.82 1.16
C GLU A 28 -4.13 -2.47 -0.09
N LEU A 29 -4.22 -1.81 -1.25
CA LEU A 29 -3.63 -2.30 -2.49
C LEU A 29 -2.11 -2.49 -2.37
N LEU A 30 -1.40 -1.46 -1.88
CA LEU A 30 0.04 -1.53 -1.65
C LEU A 30 0.41 -2.65 -0.67
N ARG A 31 -0.26 -2.75 0.47
CA ARG A 31 0.01 -3.79 1.46
C ARG A 31 -0.21 -5.19 0.89
N ASN A 32 -1.28 -5.41 0.14
CA ASN A 32 -1.57 -6.71 -0.48
C ASN A 32 -0.50 -7.08 -1.51
N TYR A 33 -0.06 -6.11 -2.32
CA TYR A 33 1.07 -6.28 -3.22
C TYR A 33 2.34 -6.72 -2.47
N LEU A 34 2.70 -6.04 -1.37
CA LEU A 34 3.87 -6.36 -0.58
C LEU A 34 3.78 -7.76 0.05
N LEU A 35 2.63 -8.14 0.60
CA LEU A 35 2.41 -9.47 1.19
C LEU A 35 2.60 -10.60 0.17
N VAL A 36 2.10 -10.41 -1.05
CA VAL A 36 2.19 -11.41 -2.10
C VAL A 36 3.61 -11.53 -2.64
N ASN A 37 4.30 -10.39 -2.82
CA ASN A 37 5.64 -10.39 -3.39
C ASN A 37 6.75 -10.71 -2.40
N TYR A 38 6.54 -10.40 -1.12
CA TYR A 38 7.51 -10.63 -0.05
C TYR A 38 6.93 -11.51 1.05
N PRO A 39 6.61 -12.80 0.77
CA PRO A 39 5.94 -13.69 1.73
C PRO A 39 6.78 -14.01 2.97
N HIS A 40 8.09 -13.75 2.93
CA HIS A 40 9.01 -13.97 4.05
C HIS A 40 9.28 -12.70 4.87
N ILE A 41 8.69 -11.57 4.48
CA ILE A 41 8.84 -10.29 5.19
C ILE A 41 7.53 -10.00 5.93
N ILE A 42 7.65 -9.61 7.19
CA ILE A 42 6.50 -9.16 7.98
C ILE A 42 6.12 -7.76 7.50
N VAL A 43 5.10 -7.70 6.64
CA VAL A 43 4.55 -6.41 6.18
C VAL A 43 3.73 -5.79 7.31
N PRO A 44 3.99 -4.53 7.70
CA PRO A 44 3.25 -3.88 8.79
C PRO A 44 1.73 -3.93 8.58
N PRO A 45 0.94 -4.12 9.65
CA PRO A 45 -0.51 -4.07 9.56
C PRO A 45 -0.98 -2.64 9.25
N LEU A 46 -2.09 -2.51 8.51
CA LEU A 46 -2.81 -1.25 8.43
C LEU A 46 -3.63 -1.05 9.69
N PRO A 47 -3.91 0.21 10.10
CA PRO A 47 -4.91 0.47 11.13
C PRO A 47 -6.24 -0.17 10.74
N GLU A 48 -6.99 -0.63 11.74
CA GLU A 48 -8.17 -1.46 11.53
C GLU A 48 -9.17 -0.86 10.53
N LYS A 49 -9.84 -1.75 9.80
CA LYS A 49 -10.98 -1.42 8.93
C LYS A 49 -12.25 -1.10 9.73
N ARG A 50 -12.11 -0.68 11.00
CA ARG A 50 -13.06 -0.68 12.13
C ARG A 50 -12.84 -1.90 13.01
N ALA A 51 -12.64 -1.68 14.31
CA ALA A 51 -12.80 -2.71 15.32
C ALA A 51 -14.24 -3.24 15.23
N GLU A 52 -14.46 -4.39 14.61
CA GLU A 52 -15.71 -5.14 14.79
C GLU A 52 -15.90 -5.57 16.26
N PHE A 53 -14.86 -5.48 17.08
CA PHE A 53 -14.85 -5.87 18.50
C PHE A 53 -15.42 -4.84 19.48
N VAL A 54 -15.74 -3.61 19.07
CA VAL A 54 -16.34 -2.63 19.98
C VAL A 54 -17.87 -2.69 19.87
N TRP A 55 -18.47 -3.44 20.80
CA TRP A 55 -19.90 -3.63 21.05
C TRP A 55 -20.71 -2.32 21.26
N HIS A 56 -20.12 -1.13 21.09
CA HIS A 56 -20.81 0.15 21.18
C HIS A 56 -21.12 0.73 19.80
N LYS A 57 -22.20 0.18 19.25
CA LYS A 57 -22.88 0.59 18.02
C LYS A 57 -23.65 1.91 18.22
N LEU A 58 -22.98 3.03 18.52
CA LEU A 58 -23.66 4.33 18.70
C LEU A 58 -23.03 5.56 18.02
N SER A 59 -21.85 5.47 17.40
CA SER A 59 -21.25 6.62 16.68
C SER A 59 -20.72 6.19 15.32
N ALA A 60 -21.64 5.80 14.44
CA ALA A 60 -21.34 5.34 13.08
C ALA A 60 -21.04 6.51 12.12
N ASP A 61 -20.11 7.40 12.48
CA ASP A 61 -19.65 8.44 11.58
C ASP A 61 -18.20 8.16 11.15
N ASN A 62 -17.99 7.97 9.84
CA ASN A 62 -16.66 7.86 9.26
C ASN A 62 -15.83 9.13 9.45
N MET A 63 -16.49 10.23 9.82
CA MET A 63 -15.92 11.54 10.11
C MET A 63 -15.66 11.77 11.60
N ASP A 64 -15.82 10.76 12.46
CA ASP A 64 -15.40 10.84 13.87
C ASP A 64 -13.91 11.27 13.93
N PRO A 65 -13.60 12.46 14.49
CA PRO A 65 -12.24 13.01 14.47
C PRO A 65 -11.20 12.08 15.10
N ASP A 66 -11.60 11.40 16.18
CA ASP A 66 -10.74 10.46 16.91
C ASP A 66 -10.40 9.23 16.05
N PHE A 67 -11.38 8.69 15.34
CA PHE A 67 -11.17 7.61 14.39
C PHE A 67 -10.30 8.04 13.20
N VAL A 68 -10.55 9.24 12.65
CA VAL A 68 -9.75 9.79 11.56
C VAL A 68 -8.29 9.96 11.99
N GLU A 69 -8.04 10.50 13.18
CA GLU A 69 -6.68 10.73 13.68
C GLU A 69 -5.96 9.41 14.00
N ARG A 70 -6.62 8.46 14.68
CA ARG A 70 -6.06 7.11 14.91
C ARG A 70 -5.68 6.43 13.59
N ARG A 71 -6.53 6.55 12.56
CA ARG A 71 -6.23 6.03 11.23
C ARG A 71 -5.04 6.76 10.60
N ARG A 72 -5.00 8.09 10.65
CA ARG A 72 -3.89 8.89 10.11
C ARG A 72 -2.56 8.44 10.72
N ILE A 73 -2.47 8.36 12.05
CA ILE A 73 -1.29 7.88 12.78
C ILE A 73 -0.93 6.44 12.39
N GLY A 74 -1.92 5.56 12.25
CA GLY A 74 -1.69 4.18 11.84
C GLY A 74 -1.13 4.05 10.42
N LEU A 75 -1.63 4.86 9.48
CA LEU A 75 -1.15 4.90 8.10
C LEU A 75 0.27 5.50 8.02
N GLU A 76 0.56 6.54 8.80
CA GLU A 76 1.90 7.10 8.94
C GLU A 76 2.90 6.06 9.45
N ASN A 77 2.55 5.37 10.54
CA ASN A 77 3.37 4.29 11.08
C ASN A 77 3.59 3.14 10.10
N PHE A 78 2.59 2.79 9.29
CA PHE A 78 2.75 1.81 8.21
C PHE A 78 3.84 2.26 7.22
N LEU A 79 3.77 3.50 6.73
CA LEU A 79 4.76 4.03 5.78
C LEU A 79 6.17 4.08 6.39
N LEU A 80 6.30 4.60 7.61
CA LEU A 80 7.58 4.67 8.31
C LEU A 80 8.22 3.29 8.48
N ARG A 81 7.42 2.28 8.85
CA ARG A 81 7.92 0.91 9.01
C ARG A 81 8.33 0.27 7.68
N VAL A 82 7.54 0.47 6.63
CA VAL A 82 7.92 -0.01 5.27
C VAL A 82 9.21 0.68 4.81
N ALA A 83 9.33 1.99 5.00
CA ALA A 83 10.52 2.76 4.66
C ALA A 83 11.76 2.39 5.50
N SER A 84 11.58 1.94 6.75
CA SER A 84 12.69 1.48 7.61
C SER A 84 13.23 0.10 7.23
N HIS A 85 12.47 -0.70 6.47
CA HIS A 85 12.87 -2.06 6.12
C HIS A 85 13.83 -2.06 4.92
N PRO A 86 15.04 -2.66 5.02
CA PRO A 86 16.11 -2.51 4.02
C PRO A 86 15.73 -2.98 2.61
N VAL A 87 14.82 -3.95 2.51
CA VAL A 87 14.32 -4.46 1.22
C VAL A 87 13.09 -3.69 0.72
N LEU A 88 12.17 -3.31 1.61
CA LEU A 88 10.88 -2.75 1.17
C LEU A 88 11.01 -1.26 0.80
N CYS A 89 11.97 -0.55 1.40
CA CYS A 89 12.23 0.85 1.06
C CYS A 89 12.73 1.04 -0.37
N GLN A 90 13.39 0.01 -0.94
CA GLN A 90 13.88 0.01 -2.31
C GLN A 90 12.83 -0.50 -3.32
N GLU A 91 11.64 -0.88 -2.84
CA GLU A 91 10.62 -1.46 -3.70
C GLU A 91 10.01 -0.38 -4.62
N LYS A 92 9.90 -0.70 -5.91
CA LYS A 92 9.50 0.26 -6.95
C LYS A 92 8.05 0.73 -6.78
N MET A 93 7.12 -0.15 -6.43
CA MET A 93 5.71 0.20 -6.22
C MET A 93 5.51 1.03 -4.95
N PHE A 94 6.29 0.79 -3.89
CA PHE A 94 6.31 1.62 -2.69
C PHE A 94 6.81 3.03 -3.01
N ASN A 95 7.92 3.15 -3.75
CA ASN A 95 8.43 4.44 -4.18
C ASN A 95 7.43 5.16 -5.11
N ALA A 96 6.85 4.45 -6.08
CA ALA A 96 5.80 5.00 -6.94
C ALA A 96 4.57 5.48 -6.16
N PHE A 97 4.17 4.75 -5.12
CA PHE A 97 3.10 5.16 -4.21
C PHE A 97 3.42 6.49 -3.50
N LEU A 98 4.70 6.74 -3.18
CA LEU A 98 5.14 7.96 -2.51
C LEU A 98 5.42 9.14 -3.45
N THR A 99 5.69 8.91 -4.74
CA THR A 99 6.17 9.97 -5.64
C THR A 99 5.25 10.29 -6.82
N LEU A 100 4.44 9.34 -7.31
CA LEU A 100 3.65 9.54 -8.52
C LEU A 100 2.22 9.97 -8.19
N GLU A 101 1.76 11.10 -8.69
CA GLU A 101 0.37 11.53 -8.46
C GLU A 101 -0.66 10.54 -9.04
N THR A 102 -0.39 10.02 -10.25
CA THR A 102 -1.25 9.10 -11.00
C THR A 102 -0.44 7.94 -11.59
N GLY A 103 -1.10 6.90 -12.12
CA GLY A 103 -0.44 5.79 -12.83
C GLY A 103 0.16 4.68 -11.95
N TRP A 104 0.42 4.94 -10.67
CA TRP A 104 1.08 3.95 -9.80
C TRP A 104 0.21 2.71 -9.53
N LYS A 105 -1.13 2.84 -9.55
CA LYS A 105 -2.04 1.70 -9.33
C LYS A 105 -2.01 0.74 -10.51
N GLU A 106 -1.97 1.30 -11.71
CA GLU A 106 -1.85 0.59 -12.97
C GLU A 106 -0.53 -0.20 -12.96
N MET A 107 0.59 0.45 -12.57
CA MET A 107 1.89 -0.21 -12.40
C MET A 107 1.84 -1.38 -11.41
N VAL A 108 1.15 -1.22 -10.27
CA VAL A 108 0.96 -2.30 -9.30
C VAL A 108 0.17 -3.46 -9.91
N ASN A 109 -0.90 -3.19 -10.65
CA ASN A 109 -1.73 -4.22 -11.28
C ASN A 109 -0.97 -4.96 -12.39
N GLU A 110 -0.14 -4.25 -13.16
CA GLU A 110 0.71 -4.80 -14.22
C GLU A 110 1.76 -5.80 -13.70
N THR A 111 2.11 -5.74 -12.40
CA THR A 111 3.00 -6.73 -11.80
C THR A 111 2.42 -8.15 -11.78
N GLY A 112 1.11 -8.31 -12.00
CA GLY A 112 0.43 -9.61 -11.96
C GLY A 112 0.33 -10.21 -10.56
N PHE A 113 0.54 -9.43 -9.49
CA PHE A 113 0.51 -9.96 -8.12
C PHE A 113 -0.83 -10.62 -7.75
N GLN A 114 -1.94 -10.16 -8.34
CA GLN A 114 -3.27 -10.76 -8.12
C GLN A 114 -3.30 -12.22 -8.59
N LEU A 115 -2.79 -12.51 -9.79
CA LEU A 115 -2.69 -13.88 -10.31
C LEU A 115 -1.85 -14.77 -9.41
N LYS A 116 -0.75 -14.23 -8.84
CA LYS A 116 0.11 -14.93 -7.88
C LYS A 116 -0.63 -15.23 -6.58
N ALA A 117 -1.44 -14.29 -6.08
CA ALA A 117 -2.29 -14.48 -4.90
C ALA A 117 -3.33 -15.59 -5.14
N ASP A 118 -4.05 -15.52 -6.27
CA ASP A 118 -5.06 -16.50 -6.64
C ASP A 118 -4.48 -17.90 -6.81
N SER A 119 -3.31 -17.99 -7.45
CA SER A 119 -2.59 -19.25 -7.64
C SER A 119 -2.21 -19.89 -6.30
N ARG A 120 -1.73 -19.08 -5.34
CA ARG A 120 -1.43 -19.55 -3.98
C ARG A 120 -2.68 -20.02 -3.26
N LEU A 121 -3.80 -19.28 -3.35
CA LEU A 121 -5.05 -19.67 -2.72
C LEU A 121 -5.60 -20.98 -3.30
N LYS A 122 -5.53 -21.15 -4.63
CA LYS A 122 -5.89 -22.39 -5.31
C LYS A 122 -5.02 -23.57 -4.85
N ALA A 123 -3.70 -23.37 -4.77
CA ALA A 123 -2.78 -24.39 -4.28
C ALA A 123 -3.09 -24.80 -2.83
N LEU A 124 -3.34 -23.83 -1.94
CA LEU A 124 -3.74 -24.10 -0.56
C LEU A 124 -5.05 -24.89 -0.50
N ASN A 125 -6.09 -24.45 -1.23
CA ASN A 125 -7.36 -25.16 -1.27
C ASN A 125 -7.23 -26.60 -1.79
N ALA A 126 -6.34 -26.85 -2.76
CA ALA A 126 -6.05 -28.20 -3.24
C ALA A 126 -5.42 -29.06 -2.13
N THR A 127 -4.48 -28.53 -1.34
CA THR A 127 -3.86 -29.28 -0.24
C THR A 127 -4.85 -29.70 0.85
N PHE A 128 -5.86 -28.87 1.15
CA PHE A 128 -6.90 -29.23 2.11
C PHE A 128 -7.89 -30.28 1.58
N ARG A 129 -8.18 -30.29 0.27
CA ARG A 129 -9.10 -31.27 -0.35
C ARG A 129 -8.58 -32.71 -0.27
N VAL A 130 -7.27 -32.91 -0.31
CA VAL A 130 -6.66 -34.25 -0.25
C VAL A 130 -6.70 -34.85 1.16
N LYS A 131 -7.05 -34.07 2.20
CA LYS A 131 -7.00 -34.50 3.61
C LYS A 131 -8.29 -35.11 4.14
N ASN A 132 -9.26 -35.46 3.28
CA ASN A 132 -10.36 -36.35 3.65
C ASN A 132 -9.97 -37.79 3.28
N PRO A 133 -9.39 -38.58 4.19
CA PRO A 133 -9.24 -40.01 3.94
C PRO A 133 -10.64 -40.62 3.88
N ASP A 134 -10.90 -41.39 2.84
CA ASP A 134 -12.09 -42.22 2.73
C ASP A 134 -12.23 -43.06 4.02
N LYS A 135 -13.39 -42.96 4.67
CA LYS A 135 -13.76 -43.80 5.82
C LYS A 135 -14.18 -45.18 5.36
#